data_AF-A0A3D5D4Y4-F1
#
_entry.id   AF-A0A3D5D4Y4-F1
#
_cell.length_a   1.000
_cell.length_b   1.000
_cell.length_c   1.000
_cell.angle_alpha   90.00
_cell.angle_beta   90.00
_cell.angle_gamma   90.00
#
_symmetry.space_group_name_H-M   'P 1'
#
loop_
_entity.id
_entity.type
_entity.pdbx_description
1 polymer ?
#
loop_
_entity_poly.entity_id
_entity_poly.type
_entity_poly.pdbx_seq_one_letter_code
_entity_poly.pdbx_strand_id
1 'polypeptide(L)'
;MRTLAIILAAVLPAVISAANLTATLKPSTVNLGNAAQLTIRCEGGQPQTVTPVSTPRHLALAFKSEQRDSVTRAGQRIQSAEFIYEVLPKISGRFAVPAFKAQVDGVELRSEPLVLTVLDRNGNAQTGDGAPPPAMLTVKVPKR
;
A
#
# COMPACT_ATOMS: atom_id res chain seq x y z
N MET A 1 4.44 -7.92 -65.18
CA MET A 1 3.57 -8.53 -64.14
C MET A 1 4.22 -8.26 -62.80
N ARG A 2 3.60 -7.39 -61.98
CA ARG A 2 4.18 -6.85 -60.73
C ARG A 2 3.78 -7.77 -59.58
N THR A 3 4.73 -8.47 -58.99
CA THR A 3 4.51 -9.26 -57.77
C THR A 3 4.40 -8.31 -56.57
N LEU A 4 3.18 -8.16 -56.03
CA LEU A 4 2.96 -7.49 -54.75
C LEU A 4 3.40 -8.42 -53.62
N ALA A 5 4.41 -8.01 -52.86
CA ALA A 5 4.77 -8.62 -51.59
C ALA A 5 3.90 -8.01 -50.48
N ILE A 6 3.02 -8.80 -49.87
CA ILE A 6 2.20 -8.41 -48.72
C ILE A 6 3.05 -8.63 -47.46
N ILE A 7 3.48 -7.55 -46.83
CA ILE A 7 4.18 -7.58 -45.54
C ILE A 7 3.11 -7.66 -44.44
N LEU A 8 2.99 -8.84 -43.84
CA LEU A 8 2.10 -9.10 -42.70
C LEU A 8 2.78 -8.58 -41.42
N ALA A 9 2.44 -7.35 -41.01
CA ALA A 9 2.94 -6.76 -39.77
C ALA A 9 2.28 -7.44 -38.55
N ALA A 10 3.03 -8.30 -37.87
CA ALA A 10 2.63 -8.92 -36.62
C ALA A 10 2.61 -7.86 -35.50
N VAL A 11 1.40 -7.43 -35.12
CA VAL A 11 1.17 -6.61 -33.93
C VAL A 11 1.32 -7.51 -32.71
N LEU A 12 2.49 -7.50 -32.07
CA LEU A 12 2.66 -8.14 -30.76
C LEU A 12 1.93 -7.30 -29.71
N PRO A 13 1.04 -7.89 -28.88
CA PRO A 13 0.44 -7.19 -27.76
C PRO A 13 1.52 -6.87 -26.72
N ALA A 14 1.83 -5.59 -26.57
CA ALA A 14 2.66 -5.12 -25.47
C ALA A 14 1.91 -5.36 -24.16
N VAL A 15 2.42 -6.25 -23.30
CA VAL A 15 1.91 -6.44 -21.94
C VAL A 15 2.29 -5.18 -21.15
N ILE A 16 1.37 -4.22 -21.07
CA ILE A 16 1.54 -3.02 -20.26
C ILE A 16 1.38 -3.46 -18.80
N SER A 17 2.50 -3.54 -18.08
CA SER A 17 2.47 -3.72 -16.62
C SER A 17 1.91 -2.43 -16.01
N ALA A 18 0.67 -2.46 -15.53
CA ALA A 18 0.10 -1.33 -14.82
C ALA A 18 0.88 -1.08 -13.52
N ALA A 19 1.19 0.19 -13.24
CA ALA A 19 1.83 0.56 -11.99
C ALA A 19 0.90 0.28 -10.80
N ASN A 20 1.46 -0.16 -9.68
CA ASN A 20 0.73 -0.47 -8.46
C ASN A 20 1.32 0.29 -7.27
N LEU A 21 0.51 0.48 -6.22
CA LEU A 21 0.95 1.10 -4.96
C LEU A 21 0.46 0.24 -3.80
N THR A 22 1.40 -0.34 -3.07
CA THR A 22 1.12 -1.25 -1.95
C THR A 22 1.63 -0.65 -0.66
N ALA A 23 0.85 -0.75 0.42
CA ALA A 23 1.28 -0.38 1.76
C ALA A 23 1.44 -1.64 2.61
N THR A 24 2.50 -1.71 3.40
CA THR A 24 2.72 -2.79 4.37
C THR A 24 3.17 -2.23 5.71
N LEU A 25 2.64 -2.80 6.80
CA LEU A 25 2.93 -2.35 8.16
C LEU A 25 3.51 -3.50 8.97
N LYS A 26 4.70 -3.32 9.53
CA LYS A 26 5.41 -4.33 10.31
C LYS A 26 6.04 -3.73 11.58
N PRO A 27 5.74 -4.27 12.77
CA PRO A 27 4.66 -5.22 13.04
C PRO A 27 3.28 -4.54 12.93
N SER A 28 2.22 -5.32 12.70
CA SER A 28 0.81 -4.84 12.72
C SER A 28 0.24 -4.70 14.14
N THR A 29 0.99 -5.15 15.14
CA THR A 29 0.66 -5.02 16.56
C THR A 29 1.88 -4.52 17.32
N VAL A 30 1.72 -3.48 18.13
CA VAL A 30 2.78 -2.87 18.94
C VAL A 30 2.28 -2.60 20.35
N ASN A 31 3.18 -2.49 21.33
CA ASN A 31 2.83 -1.89 22.62
C ASN A 31 2.84 -0.36 22.51
N LEU A 32 2.04 0.32 23.33
CA LEU A 32 2.03 1.77 23.41
C LEU A 32 3.45 2.32 23.64
N GLY A 33 3.86 3.28 22.82
CA GLY A 33 5.21 3.85 22.83
C GLY A 33 6.20 3.16 21.89
N ASN A 34 5.88 1.96 21.36
CA ASN A 34 6.68 1.31 20.34
C ASN A 34 6.21 1.71 18.95
N ALA A 35 7.15 1.95 18.04
CA ALA A 35 6.85 2.28 16.66
C ALA A 35 6.66 1.03 15.79
N ALA A 36 5.86 1.17 14.75
CA ALA A 36 5.80 0.23 13.63
C ALA A 36 6.44 0.85 12.38
N GLN A 37 7.00 0.02 11.51
CA GLN A 37 7.50 0.45 10.21
C GLN A 37 6.39 0.31 9.17
N LEU A 38 6.08 1.41 8.50
CA LEU A 38 5.21 1.45 7.33
C LEU A 38 6.08 1.56 6.09
N THR A 39 5.96 0.59 5.20
CA THR A 39 6.63 0.55 3.90
C THR A 39 5.58 0.75 2.81
N ILE A 40 5.72 1.84 2.05
CA ILE A 40 4.93 2.09 0.84
C ILE A 40 5.79 1.70 -0.36
N ARG A 41 5.32 0.77 -1.18
CA ARG A 41 6.02 0.28 -2.37
C ARG A 41 5.22 0.59 -3.62
N CYS A 42 5.86 1.26 -4.56
CA CYS A 42 5.36 1.47 -5.91
C CYS A 42 6.11 0.54 -6.85
N GLU A 43 5.41 -0.22 -7.69
CA GLU A 43 6.01 -1.01 -8.78
C GLU A 43 5.44 -0.56 -10.11
N GLY A 44 6.19 -0.77 -11.20
CA GLY A 44 5.76 -0.40 -12.55
C GLY A 44 5.85 1.09 -12.86
N GLY A 45 6.49 1.89 -11.99
CA GLY A 45 6.72 3.31 -12.23
C GLY A 45 7.45 4.00 -11.09
N GLN A 46 7.85 5.26 -11.31
CA GLN A 46 8.43 6.12 -10.27
C GLN A 46 7.44 7.21 -9.85
N PRO A 47 6.95 7.19 -8.61
CA PRO A 47 6.01 8.21 -8.15
C PRO A 47 6.74 9.54 -7.91
N GLN A 48 6.13 10.64 -8.35
CA GLN A 48 6.66 11.99 -8.09
C GLN A 48 6.42 12.43 -6.65
N THR A 49 5.32 11.99 -6.05
CA THR A 49 4.89 12.35 -4.70
C THR A 49 4.15 11.18 -4.09
N VAL A 50 4.37 10.93 -2.81
CA VAL A 50 3.66 9.91 -2.02
C VAL A 50 3.16 10.58 -0.75
N THR A 51 1.85 10.59 -0.56
CA THR A 51 1.22 11.27 0.58
C THR A 51 0.05 10.45 1.12
N PRO A 52 -0.23 10.53 2.43
CA PRO A 52 -1.44 9.91 2.99
C PRO A 52 -2.68 10.64 2.47
N VAL A 53 -3.77 9.89 2.22
CA VAL A 53 -5.04 10.48 1.74
C VAL A 53 -5.75 11.32 2.82
N SER A 54 -5.42 11.09 4.08
CA SER A 54 -5.93 11.82 5.23
C SER A 54 -4.90 11.84 6.36
N THR A 55 -4.99 12.83 7.24
CA THR A 55 -4.14 12.89 8.43
C THR A 55 -4.63 11.84 9.44
N PRO A 56 -3.78 10.89 9.87
CA PRO A 56 -4.20 9.91 10.87
C PRO A 56 -4.42 10.57 12.22
N ARG A 57 -5.51 10.20 12.88
CA ARG A 57 -5.76 10.58 14.28
C ARG A 57 -4.97 9.63 15.19
N HIS A 58 -4.41 10.15 16.28
CA HIS A 58 -3.70 9.37 17.30
C HIS A 58 -2.45 8.60 16.85
N LEU A 59 -2.05 8.70 15.58
CA LEU A 59 -0.78 8.19 15.06
C LEU A 59 0.07 9.36 14.56
N ALA A 60 1.36 9.33 14.86
CA ALA A 60 2.34 10.19 14.21
C ALA A 60 3.03 9.39 13.10
N LEU A 61 3.07 9.96 11.89
CA LEU A 61 3.81 9.42 10.76
C LEU A 61 5.07 10.26 10.56
N ALA A 62 6.24 9.63 10.62
CA ALA A 62 7.52 10.28 10.37
C ALA A 62 8.20 9.61 9.16
N PHE A 63 8.50 10.39 8.12
CA PHE A 63 9.28 9.90 6.99
C PHE A 63 10.72 9.58 7.43
N LYS A 64 11.25 8.43 6.99
CA LYS A 64 12.60 7.97 7.35
C LYS A 64 13.52 7.90 6.15
N SER A 65 13.08 7.27 5.07
CA SER A 65 13.90 7.09 3.88
C SER A 65 13.05 6.78 2.66
N GLU A 66 13.68 6.94 1.50
CA GLU A 66 13.15 6.51 0.22
C GLU A 66 14.26 5.79 -0.55
N GLN A 67 13.89 4.74 -1.29
CA GLN A 67 14.75 4.02 -2.21
C GLN A 67 14.07 3.96 -3.57
N ARG A 68 14.84 4.16 -4.64
CA ARG A 68 14.34 4.03 -6.01
C ARG A 68 15.22 3.08 -6.80
N ASP A 69 14.58 2.14 -7.48
CA ASP A 69 15.23 1.16 -8.33
C ASP A 69 14.71 1.28 -9.75
N SER A 70 15.63 1.18 -10.71
CA SER A 70 15.31 1.12 -12.13
C SER A 70 16.27 0.13 -12.77
N VAL A 71 15.74 -1.03 -13.17
CA VAL A 71 16.52 -2.09 -13.82
C VAL A 71 15.97 -2.37 -15.20
N THR A 72 16.85 -2.66 -16.16
CA THR A 72 16.45 -3.09 -17.50
C THR A 72 16.63 -4.60 -17.58
N ARG A 73 15.54 -5.35 -17.81
CA ARG A 73 15.58 -6.81 -18.04
C ARG A 73 14.95 -7.13 -19.39
N ALA A 74 15.69 -7.86 -20.24
CA ALA A 74 15.23 -8.28 -21.57
C ALA A 74 14.63 -7.12 -22.41
N GLY A 75 15.22 -5.92 -22.32
CA GLY A 75 14.74 -4.72 -23.02
C GLY A 75 13.56 -4.00 -22.35
N GLN A 76 12.96 -4.55 -21.29
CA GLN A 76 11.91 -3.92 -20.51
C GLN A 76 12.50 -3.16 -19.31
N ARG A 77 12.09 -1.90 -19.15
CA ARG A 77 12.44 -1.09 -17.97
C ARG A 77 11.48 -1.44 -16.83
N ILE A 78 12.02 -1.97 -15.73
CA ILE A 78 11.30 -2.25 -14.50
C ILE A 78 11.69 -1.15 -13.51
N GLN A 79 10.68 -0.46 -12.98
CA GLN A 79 10.86 0.61 -12.00
C GLN A 79 10.13 0.25 -10.72
N SER A 80 10.76 0.55 -9.59
CA SER A 80 10.11 0.50 -8.29
C SER A 80 10.64 1.61 -7.39
N ALA A 81 9.81 2.01 -6.43
CA ALA A 81 10.19 2.93 -5.37
C ALA A 81 9.63 2.44 -4.04
N GLU A 82 10.39 2.61 -2.98
CA GLU A 82 10.02 2.24 -1.62
C GLU A 82 10.18 3.44 -0.69
N PHE A 83 9.17 3.72 0.11
CA PHE A 83 9.13 4.83 1.07
C PHE A 83 8.91 4.25 2.46
N ILE A 84 9.83 4.56 3.36
CA ILE A 84 9.80 4.08 4.74
C ILE A 84 9.32 5.20 5.66
N TYR A 85 8.28 4.89 6.42
CA TYR A 85 7.75 5.73 7.47
C TYR A 85 7.79 4.98 8.80
N GLU A 86 8.00 5.74 9.87
CA GLU A 86 7.78 5.29 11.22
C GLU A 86 6.38 5.72 11.67
N VAL A 87 5.62 4.77 12.22
CA VAL A 87 4.27 4.97 12.75
C VAL A 87 4.33 4.87 14.27
N LEU A 88 4.19 6.00 14.95
CA LEU A 88 4.22 6.07 16.41
C LEU A 88 2.81 6.29 16.97
N PRO A 89 2.26 5.33 17.74
CA PRO A 89 0.94 5.49 18.36
C PRO A 89 1.01 6.39 19.60
N LYS A 90 -0.02 7.22 19.78
CA LYS A 90 -0.14 8.14 20.93
C LYS A 90 -0.99 7.58 22.07
N ILE A 91 -1.89 6.64 21.77
CA ILE A 91 -2.78 5.96 22.73
C ILE A 91 -2.93 4.49 22.34
N SER A 92 -3.36 3.64 23.27
CA SER A 92 -3.67 2.23 23.00
C SER A 92 -5.00 2.10 22.27
N GLY A 93 -5.13 1.01 21.51
CA GLY A 93 -6.33 0.65 20.78
C GLY A 93 -6.07 0.26 19.32
N ARG A 94 -7.14 0.20 18.53
CA ARG A 94 -7.07 -0.20 17.11
C ARG A 94 -7.25 1.00 16.19
N PHE A 95 -6.24 1.32 15.39
CA PHE A 95 -6.22 2.53 14.57
C PHE A 95 -6.05 2.22 13.09
N ALA A 96 -6.74 2.98 12.25
CA ALA A 96 -6.53 2.94 10.81
C ALA A 96 -5.27 3.76 10.43
N VAL A 97 -4.33 3.11 9.76
CA VAL A 97 -3.29 3.79 8.99
C VAL A 97 -3.93 4.12 7.63
N PRO A 98 -4.00 5.40 7.25
CA PRO A 98 -4.70 5.81 6.04
C PRO A 98 -4.04 5.22 4.80
N ALA A 99 -4.83 5.07 3.74
CA ALA A 99 -4.31 4.81 2.42
C ALA A 99 -3.32 5.90 1.99
N PHE A 100 -2.39 5.55 1.13
CA PHE A 100 -1.47 6.49 0.50
C PHE A 100 -1.85 6.66 -0.96
N LYS A 101 -1.66 7.87 -1.48
CA LYS A 101 -1.79 8.18 -2.89
C LYS A 101 -0.45 8.57 -3.48
N ALA A 102 -0.25 8.19 -4.73
CA ALA A 102 0.93 8.52 -5.49
C ALA A 102 0.57 8.85 -6.95
N GLN A 103 1.31 9.76 -7.57
CA GLN A 103 1.14 10.08 -8.99
C GLN A 103 2.25 9.43 -9.82
N VAL A 104 1.86 8.56 -10.75
CA VAL A 104 2.76 7.85 -11.68
C VAL A 104 2.25 8.07 -13.09
N ASP A 105 3.06 8.68 -13.95
CA ASP A 105 2.73 8.96 -15.37
C ASP A 105 1.35 9.63 -15.59
N GLY A 106 0.93 10.49 -14.66
CA GLY A 106 -0.35 11.20 -14.70
C GLY A 106 -1.55 10.40 -14.18
N VAL A 107 -1.33 9.18 -13.68
CA VAL A 107 -2.35 8.34 -13.04
C VAL A 107 -2.15 8.36 -11.52
N GLU A 108 -3.24 8.64 -10.79
CA GLU A 108 -3.24 8.55 -9.33
C GLU A 108 -3.42 7.08 -8.91
N LEU A 109 -2.40 6.52 -8.28
CA LEU A 109 -2.45 5.22 -7.63
C LEU A 109 -2.78 5.38 -6.15
N ARG A 110 -3.48 4.40 -5.58
CA ARG A 110 -3.83 4.36 -4.16
C ARG A 110 -3.50 3.01 -3.55
N SER A 111 -2.93 3.03 -2.36
CA SER A 111 -2.76 1.83 -1.54
C SER A 111 -4.03 1.51 -0.76
N GLU A 112 -4.10 0.31 -0.23
CA GLU A 112 -5.11 -0.03 0.77
C GLU A 112 -4.79 0.63 2.12
N PRO A 113 -5.82 1.00 2.92
CA PRO A 113 -5.63 1.38 4.30
C PRO A 113 -5.24 0.15 5.14
N LEU A 114 -4.42 0.36 6.17
CA LEU A 114 -3.98 -0.70 7.06
C LEU A 114 -4.50 -0.48 8.47
N VAL A 115 -4.35 -1.49 9.33
CA VAL A 115 -4.74 -1.42 10.73
C VAL A 115 -3.55 -1.69 11.63
N LEU A 116 -3.31 -0.78 12.57
CA LEU A 116 -2.35 -0.95 13.66
C LEU A 116 -3.09 -1.25 14.94
N THR A 117 -2.73 -2.35 15.59
CA THR A 117 -3.21 -2.68 16.94
C THR A 117 -2.18 -2.23 17.96
N VAL A 118 -2.59 -1.44 18.94
CA VAL A 118 -1.71 -0.89 19.97
C VAL A 118 -2.18 -1.42 21.32
N LEU A 119 -1.34 -2.23 21.95
CA LEU A 119 -1.60 -2.81 23.26
C LEU A 119 -1.18 -1.82 24.35
N ASP A 120 -1.96 -1.74 25.43
CA ASP A 120 -1.55 -1.07 26.67
C ASP A 120 -0.55 -1.94 27.47
N ARG A 121 -0.19 -1.47 28.68
CA ARG A 121 0.73 -2.21 29.56
C ARG A 121 0.20 -3.57 30.03
N ASN A 122 -1.11 -3.78 29.96
CA ASN A 122 -1.79 -5.00 30.37
C ASN A 122 -2.04 -5.93 29.17
N GLY A 123 -1.61 -5.56 27.97
CA GLY A 123 -1.82 -6.33 26.74
C GLY A 123 -3.19 -6.12 26.10
N ASN A 124 -3.96 -5.12 26.52
CA ASN A 124 -5.30 -4.85 26.00
C ASN A 124 -5.26 -3.81 24.88
N ALA A 125 -6.08 -4.01 23.83
CA ALA A 125 -6.38 -3.00 22.83
C ALA A 125 -7.88 -2.75 22.80
N GLN A 126 -8.33 -1.63 23.38
CA GLN A 126 -9.72 -1.19 23.19
C GLN A 126 -9.95 -0.76 21.73
N THR A 127 -11.18 -0.89 21.25
CA THR A 127 -11.53 -0.45 19.89
C THR A 127 -11.25 1.06 19.78
N GLY A 128 -10.26 1.43 18.95
CA GLY A 128 -9.98 2.82 18.63
C GLY A 128 -10.91 3.30 17.50
N ASP A 129 -11.27 4.57 17.53
CA ASP A 129 -12.10 5.21 16.51
C ASP A 129 -11.46 5.07 15.12
N GLY A 130 -11.92 4.10 14.33
CA GLY A 130 -11.50 3.92 12.93
C GLY A 130 -11.22 2.49 12.48
N ALA A 131 -11.28 1.48 13.37
CA ALA A 131 -11.26 0.10 12.92
C ALA A 131 -12.59 -0.27 12.22
N PRO A 132 -12.57 -0.90 11.03
CA PRO A 132 -13.80 -1.47 10.48
C PRO A 132 -14.37 -2.46 11.51
N PRO A 133 -15.70 -2.42 11.76
CA PRO A 133 -16.31 -3.24 12.79
C PRO A 133 -15.94 -4.71 12.53
N PRO A 134 -15.65 -5.51 13.58
CA PRO A 134 -15.48 -6.94 13.41
C PRO A 134 -16.73 -7.48 12.72
N ALA A 135 -16.55 -8.13 11.56
CA ALA A 135 -17.66 -8.73 10.84
C ALA A 135 -18.35 -9.73 11.78
N MET A 136 -19.57 -9.42 12.21
CA MET A 136 -20.41 -10.36 12.95
C MET A 136 -20.76 -11.52 12.01
N LEU A 137 -20.11 -12.67 12.21
CA LEU A 137 -20.53 -13.93 11.62
C LEU A 137 -21.92 -14.29 12.18
N THR A 138 -22.97 -13.96 11.43
CA THR A 138 -24.33 -14.44 11.71
C THR A 138 -24.40 -15.91 11.31
N VAL A 139 -24.29 -16.81 12.29
CA VAL A 139 -24.52 -18.24 12.08
C VAL A 139 -26.02 -18.44 11.90
N LYS A 140 -26.47 -18.69 10.66
CA LYS A 140 -27.86 -19.03 10.36
C LYS A 140 -28.09 -20.50 10.72
N VAL A 141 -28.57 -20.75 11.94
CA VAL A 141 -28.91 -22.10 12.39
C VAL A 141 -30.19 -22.55 11.66
N PRO A 142 -30.20 -23.67 10.92
CA PRO A 142 -31.43 -24.17 10.31
C PRO A 142 -32.34 -24.74 11.40
N LYS A 143 -33.59 -24.26 11.46
CA LYS A 143 -34.64 -24.88 12.27
C LYS A 143 -35.01 -26.23 11.63
N ARG A 144 -34.99 -27.30 12.43
CA ARG A 144 -35.66 -28.56 12.13
C ARG A 144 -37.15 -28.45 12.42
#